data_AF-E4ZGA3-F1
#
_entry.id   AF-E4ZGA3-F1
#
_cell.length_a   1.000
_cell.length_b   1.000
_cell.length_c   1.000
_cell.angle_alpha   90.00
_cell.angle_beta   90.00
_cell.angle_gamma   90.00
#
_symmetry.space_group_name_H-M   'P 1'
#
loop_
_entity.id
_entity.type
_entity.pdbx_description
1 polymer ?
#
loop_
_entity_poly.entity_id
_entity_poly.type
_entity_poly.pdbx_seq_one_letter_code
_entity_poly.pdbx_strand_id
1 'polypeptide(L)'
;MPTPLDRATAQRGPFFAFAAIVAGVAAWSIWGQDIFPSSDPTGDPETWTHEQCVTWLKHRSLHPSPLATTAELLERVKANMRVVSERTPGQ
;
A
#
# COMPACT_ATOMS: atom_id res chain seq x y z
N MET A 1 30.23 -25.31 -41.86
CA MET A 1 30.80 -24.08 -41.27
C MET A 1 29.63 -23.31 -40.66
N PRO A 2 29.64 -22.97 -39.36
CA PRO A 2 28.53 -22.24 -38.76
C PRO A 2 28.46 -20.84 -39.37
N THR A 3 27.33 -20.49 -39.98
CA THR A 3 27.15 -19.18 -40.58
C THR A 3 26.98 -18.11 -39.48
N PRO A 4 27.19 -16.82 -39.79
CA PRO A 4 26.89 -15.75 -38.85
C PRO A 4 25.44 -15.77 -38.34
N LEU A 5 24.50 -16.24 -39.17
CA LEU A 5 23.09 -16.41 -38.82
C LEU A 5 22.88 -17.51 -37.77
N ASP A 6 23.53 -18.68 -37.92
CA ASP A 6 23.48 -19.75 -36.91
C ASP A 6 23.98 -19.30 -35.53
N ARG A 7 24.99 -18.42 -35.54
CA ARG A 7 25.59 -17.87 -34.32
C ARG A 7 24.67 -16.85 -33.63
N ALA A 8 23.93 -16.06 -34.42
CA ALA A 8 22.95 -15.10 -33.91
C ALA A 8 21.72 -15.80 -33.32
N THR A 9 21.23 -16.88 -33.93
CA THR A 9 20.08 -17.63 -33.43
C THR A 9 20.40 -18.45 -32.18
N ALA A 10 21.66 -18.86 -32.00
CA ALA A 10 22.13 -19.52 -30.78
C ALA A 10 22.47 -18.54 -29.63
N GLN A 11 22.33 -17.23 -29.83
CA GLN A 11 22.78 -16.23 -28.87
C GLN A 11 21.84 -16.12 -27.66
N ARG A 12 22.30 -16.64 -26.52
CA ARG A 12 21.55 -16.60 -25.24
C ARG A 12 21.70 -15.27 -24.49
N GLY A 13 22.57 -14.37 -24.95
CA GLY A 13 22.85 -13.08 -24.29
C GLY A 13 21.62 -12.21 -24.02
N PRO A 14 20.71 -12.00 -24.99
CA PRO A 14 19.49 -11.21 -24.77
C PRO A 14 18.59 -11.75 -23.67
N PHE A 15 18.49 -13.07 -23.54
CA PHE A 15 17.71 -13.71 -22.47
C PHE A 15 18.27 -13.38 -21.08
N PHE A 16 19.59 -13.49 -20.90
CA PHE A 16 20.22 -13.17 -19.62
C PHE A 16 20.16 -11.66 -19.30
N ALA A 17 20.28 -10.80 -20.30
CA ALA A 17 20.11 -9.36 -20.11
C ALA A 17 18.69 -9.01 -19.61
N PHE A 18 17.66 -9.59 -20.21
CA PHE A 18 16.28 -9.43 -19.75
C PHE A 18 16.09 -9.97 -18.33
N ALA A 19 16.55 -11.19 -18.07
CA ALA A 19 16.44 -11.81 -16.75
C ALA A 19 17.11 -10.97 -15.66
N ALA A 20 18.28 -10.40 -15.94
CA ALA A 20 19.00 -9.52 -15.02
C ALA A 20 18.22 -8.23 -14.72
N ILE A 21 17.61 -7.61 -15.73
CA ILE A 21 16.77 -6.42 -15.53
C ILE A 21 15.55 -6.76 -14.66
N VAL A 22 14.81 -7.82 -15.00
CA VAL A 22 13.62 -8.24 -14.24
C VAL A 22 13.99 -8.58 -12.79
N ALA A 23 15.07 -9.31 -12.58
CA ALA A 23 15.56 -9.64 -11.23
C ALA A 23 15.95 -8.38 -10.44
N GLY A 24 16.63 -7.42 -11.08
CA GLY A 24 17.00 -6.15 -10.46
C GLY A 24 15.78 -5.32 -10.05
N VAL A 25 14.79 -5.19 -10.94
CA VAL A 25 13.54 -4.49 -10.63
C VAL A 25 12.78 -5.20 -9.52
N ALA A 26 12.64 -6.52 -9.57
CA ALA A 26 11.95 -7.29 -8.53
C ALA A 26 12.63 -7.13 -7.16
N ALA A 27 13.96 -7.21 -7.09
CA ALA A 27 14.71 -6.97 -5.86
C ALA A 27 14.50 -5.53 -5.34
N TRP A 28 14.52 -4.54 -6.22
CA TRP A 28 14.26 -3.14 -5.85
C TRP A 28 12.83 -2.92 -5.35
N SER A 29 11.83 -3.57 -5.95
CA SER A 29 10.45 -3.47 -5.50
C SER A 29 10.26 -3.98 -4.08
N ILE A 30 10.98 -5.04 -3.67
CA ILE A 30 10.86 -5.60 -2.32
C ILE A 30 11.44 -4.67 -1.24
N TRP A 31 12.51 -3.92 -1.55
CA TRP A 31 13.21 -3.09 -0.56
C TRP A 31 12.93 -1.59 -0.67
N GLY A 32 12.61 -1.09 -1.85
CA GLY A 32 12.51 0.34 -2.15
C GLY A 32 11.08 0.88 -2.24
N GLN A 33 10.05 0.05 -2.06
CA GLN A 33 8.66 0.46 -2.11
C GLN A 33 7.91 -0.08 -0.89
N ASP A 34 7.12 0.77 -0.24
CA ASP A 34 6.03 0.31 0.63
C ASP A 34 4.94 -0.31 -0.27
N ILE A 35 5.11 -1.58 -0.63
CA ILE A 35 4.16 -2.36 -1.45
C ILE A 35 2.82 -2.53 -0.73
N PHE A 36 2.80 -2.39 0.59
CA PHE A 36 1.61 -2.56 1.39
C PHE A 36 1.03 -1.20 1.79
N PRO A 37 -0.28 -0.99 1.63
CA PRO A 37 -0.96 0.15 2.23
C PRO A 37 -0.62 0.22 3.72
N SER A 38 -0.45 1.43 4.26
CA SER A 38 -0.33 1.60 5.70
C SER A 38 -1.49 0.88 6.39
N SER A 39 -1.15 -0.02 7.33
CA SER A 39 -2.17 -0.74 8.08
C SER A 39 -3.07 0.25 8.83
N ASP A 40 -4.36 -0.07 8.91
CA ASP A 40 -5.29 0.68 9.74
C ASP A 40 -4.70 0.77 11.16
N PRO A 41 -4.71 1.96 11.78
CA PRO A 41 -4.21 2.11 13.14
C PRO A 41 -5.01 1.20 14.09
N THR A 42 -4.30 0.46 14.93
CA THR A 42 -4.85 -0.47 15.91
C THR A 42 -4.80 0.13 17.31
N GLY A 43 -5.79 -0.18 18.15
CA GLY A 43 -5.85 0.28 19.55
C GLY A 43 -6.81 1.44 19.78
N ASP A 44 -6.56 2.22 20.83
CA ASP A 44 -7.44 3.31 21.27
C ASP A 44 -7.30 4.55 20.35
N PRO A 45 -8.40 5.05 19.75
CA PRO A 45 -8.37 6.21 18.86
C PRO A 45 -7.91 7.51 19.54
N GLU A 46 -7.92 7.59 20.88
CA GLU A 46 -7.40 8.76 21.61
C GLU A 46 -5.88 8.90 21.54
N THR A 47 -5.19 7.80 21.26
CA THR A 47 -3.72 7.77 21.16
C THR A 47 -3.22 7.98 19.74
N TRP A 48 -4.13 8.08 18.76
CA TRP A 48 -3.76 8.13 17.35
C TRP A 48 -3.22 9.50 16.93
N THR A 49 -2.25 9.47 16.03
CA THR A 49 -1.71 10.68 15.39
C THR A 49 -2.67 11.21 14.32
N HIS A 50 -2.48 12.47 13.91
CA HIS A 50 -3.27 13.10 12.83
C HIS A 50 -3.29 12.25 11.56
N GLU A 51 -2.12 11.74 11.15
CA GLU A 51 -1.96 10.90 9.96
C GLU A 51 -2.70 9.56 10.07
N GLN A 52 -2.73 8.97 11.26
CA GLN A 52 -3.47 7.74 11.54
C GLN A 52 -4.98 7.97 11.44
N CYS A 53 -5.50 9.06 12.00
CA CYS A 53 -6.91 9.43 11.86
C CYS A 53 -7.30 9.67 10.40
N VAL A 54 -6.44 10.36 9.64
CA VAL A 54 -6.65 10.58 8.19
C VAL A 54 -6.64 9.27 7.43
N THR A 55 -5.67 8.40 7.70
CA THR A 55 -5.55 7.07 7.05
C THR A 55 -6.78 6.21 7.31
N TRP A 56 -7.22 6.11 8.57
CA TRP A 56 -8.39 5.34 8.96
C TRP A 56 -9.68 5.82 8.28
N LEU A 57 -9.85 7.14 8.18
CA LEU A 57 -11.00 7.76 7.50
C LEU A 57 -10.94 7.56 5.98
N LYS A 58 -9.75 7.69 5.36
CA LYS A 58 -9.55 7.46 3.93
C LYS A 58 -9.82 6.02 3.54
N HIS A 59 -9.35 5.06 4.35
CA HIS A 59 -9.59 3.63 4.13
C HIS A 59 -11.09 3.27 4.11
N ARG A 60 -11.92 4.04 4.83
CA ARG A 60 -13.38 3.88 4.89
C ARG A 60 -14.15 4.84 3.97
N SER A 61 -13.47 5.52 3.06
CA SER A 61 -14.07 6.52 2.15
C SER A 61 -14.82 7.65 2.89
N LEU A 62 -14.40 8.01 4.10
CA LEU A 62 -15.00 9.07 4.93
C LEU A 62 -14.41 10.47 4.65
N HIS A 63 -13.69 10.62 3.53
CA HIS A 63 -13.12 11.87 2.97
C HIS A 63 -12.84 12.96 4.01
N PRO A 64 -11.78 12.81 4.82
CA PRO A 64 -11.41 13.81 5.81
C PRO A 64 -11.06 15.14 5.13
N SER A 65 -11.51 16.25 5.71
CA SER A 65 -11.12 17.58 5.24
C SER A 65 -9.62 17.77 5.50
N PRO A 66 -8.83 18.24 4.50
CA PRO A 66 -7.39 18.46 4.68
C PRO A 66 -7.06 19.59 5.65
N LEU A 67 -8.05 20.43 6.01
CA LEU A 67 -7.91 21.52 6.97
C LEU A 67 -8.42 21.15 8.38
N ALA A 68 -8.94 19.93 8.57
CA ALA A 68 -9.47 19.51 9.86
C ALA A 68 -8.34 19.31 10.90
N THR A 69 -8.59 19.80 12.10
CA THR A 69 -7.71 19.59 13.24
C THR A 69 -7.72 18.12 13.69
N THR A 70 -6.68 17.70 14.40
CA THR A 70 -6.58 16.33 14.93
C THR A 70 -7.80 15.96 15.79
N ALA A 71 -8.28 16.89 16.63
CA ALA A 71 -9.46 16.67 17.47
C ALA A 71 -10.73 16.45 16.65
N GLU A 72 -10.97 17.24 15.61
CA GLU A 72 -12.14 17.07 14.73
C GLU A 72 -12.11 15.74 13.97
N LEU A 73 -10.93 15.32 13.50
CA LEU A 73 -10.76 14.03 12.84
C LEU A 73 -11.02 12.88 13.81
N LEU A 74 -10.52 12.99 15.04
CA LEU A 74 -10.67 11.99 16.09
C LEU A 74 -12.14 11.82 16.51
N GLU A 75 -12.89 12.91 16.65
CA GLU A 75 -14.33 12.86 16.90
C GLU A 75 -15.10 12.19 15.76
N ARG A 76 -14.70 12.45 14.50
CA ARG A 76 -15.28 11.74 13.34
C ARG A 76 -14.97 10.25 13.36
N VAL A 77 -13.75 9.86 13.71
CA VAL A 77 -13.36 8.46 13.86
C VAL A 77 -14.24 7.79 14.92
N LYS A 78 -14.33 8.38 16.12
CA LYS A 78 -15.16 7.88 17.22
C LYS A 78 -16.63 7.74 16.84
N ALA A 79 -17.21 8.75 16.18
CA ALA A 79 -18.59 8.72 15.73
C ALA A 79 -18.86 7.54 14.78
N ASN A 80 -17.95 7.28 13.83
CA ASN A 80 -18.10 6.17 12.88
C ASN A 80 -17.88 4.79 13.53
N MET A 81 -16.96 4.68 14.50
CA MET A 81 -16.79 3.46 15.28
C MET A 81 -18.03 3.12 16.10
N ARG A 82 -18.67 4.12 16.72
CA ARG A 82 -19.90 3.92 17.50
C ARG A 82 -21.04 3.42 16.64
N VAL A 83 -21.22 3.98 15.44
CA VAL A 83 -22.27 3.53 14.49
C VAL A 83 -22.08 2.06 14.11
N VAL A 84 -20.85 1.59 13.89
CA VAL A 84 -20.58 0.18 13.60
C VAL A 84 -20.97 -0.73 14.77
N SER A 85 -20.67 -0.31 16.01
CA SER A 85 -21.06 -1.04 17.22
C SER A 85 -22.57 -1.15 17.36
N GLU A 86 -23.30 -0.04 17.18
CA GLU A 86 -24.76 0.00 17.26
C GLU A 86 -25.44 -0.80 16.14
N ARG A 87 -24.81 -0.92 14.97
CA ARG A 87 -25.34 -1.70 13.83
C ARG A 87 -25.24 -3.21 14.00
N THR A 88 -24.62 -3.71 15.07
CA THR A 88 -24.51 -5.14 15.38
C THR A 88 -25.40 -5.52 16.57
N PRO A 89 -26.74 -5.53 16.44
CA PRO A 89 -27.59 -6.16 17.43
C PRO A 89 -27.62 -7.67 17.15
N GLY A 90 -26.81 -8.44 17.88
CA GLY A 90 -26.93 -9.90 17.93
C GLY A 90 -26.48 -10.65 16.67
N GLN A 91 -25.22 -11.08 16.67
CA GLN A 91 -24.86 -12.44 16.29
C GLN A 91 -24.54 -13.19 17.59
#